data_AF-A0A1H1NVC7-F1
#
_entry.id   AF-A0A1H1NVC7-F1
#
_cell.length_a   1.000
_cell.length_b   1.000
_cell.length_c   1.000
_cell.angle_alpha   90.00
_cell.angle_beta   90.00
_cell.angle_gamma   90.00
#
_symmetry.space_group_name_H-M   'P 1'
#
loop_
_entity.id
_entity.type
_entity.pdbx_description
1 polymer ?
#
loop_
_entity_poly.entity_id
_entity_poly.type
_entity_poly.pdbx_seq_one_letter_code
_entity_poly.pdbx_strand_id
1 'polypeptide(L)'
;MTTLTYTPIGNKAFSVRLESPYGHVLRLKSGVADTAPETGGGDAELIENPTLVELMWAYGKNEFRSREKKTEAHAVHPKRTDSM
;
A
#
# COMPACT_ATOMS: atom_id res chain seq x y z
N MET A 1 9.02 -9.01 16.23
CA MET A 1 8.01 -9.32 15.20
C MET A 1 8.15 -8.31 14.09
N THR A 2 8.20 -8.74 12.83
CA THR A 2 8.20 -7.81 11.69
C THR A 2 6.78 -7.35 11.42
N THR A 3 6.56 -6.04 11.35
CA THR A 3 5.23 -5.47 11.08
C THR A 3 5.25 -4.71 9.76
N LEU A 4 4.37 -5.08 8.84
CA LEU A 4 4.17 -4.38 7.57
C LEU A 4 2.76 -3.79 7.56
N THR A 5 2.66 -2.46 7.46
CA THR A 5 1.39 -1.73 7.54
C THR A 5 1.15 -0.93 6.27
N TYR A 6 -0.02 -1.14 5.66
CA TYR A 6 -0.53 -0.33 4.55
C TYR A 6 -1.50 0.73 5.08
N THR A 7 -1.38 1.97 4.60
CA THR A 7 -2.30 3.07 4.91
C THR A 7 -2.71 3.78 3.61
N PRO A 8 -4.00 3.78 3.24
CA PRO A 8 -4.46 4.53 2.08
C PRO A 8 -4.38 6.05 2.34
N ILE A 9 -3.99 6.83 1.33
CA ILE A 9 -3.95 8.30 1.38
C ILE A 9 -4.83 8.82 0.25
N GLY A 10 -6.10 9.08 0.58
CA GLY A 10 -7.12 9.39 -0.42
C GLY A 10 -7.28 8.27 -1.45
N ASN A 11 -7.71 8.64 -2.66
CA ASN A 11 -8.07 7.68 -3.72
C ASN A 11 -6.93 7.41 -4.71
N LYS A 12 -5.75 8.03 -4.53
CA LYS A 12 -4.67 7.99 -5.54
C LYS A 12 -3.28 7.78 -4.93
N ALA A 13 -3.17 7.64 -3.62
CA ALA A 13 -1.89 7.47 -2.96
C ALA A 13 -2.00 6.51 -1.78
N PHE A 14 -0.85 6.04 -1.31
CA PHE A 14 -0.72 5.18 -0.15
C PHE A 14 0.59 5.43 0.58
N SER A 15 0.65 4.93 1.82
CA SER A 15 1.86 4.81 2.61
C SER A 15 2.04 3.36 3.05
N VAL A 16 3.28 2.90 3.05
CA VAL A 16 3.67 1.59 3.57
C VAL A 16 4.73 1.79 4.64
N ARG A 17 4.55 1.18 5.80
CA ARG A 17 5.52 1.17 6.90
C ARG A 17 5.97 -0.25 7.18
N LEU A 18 7.27 -0.50 7.12
CA LEU A 18 7.91 -1.72 7.58
C LEU A 18 8.63 -1.42 8.90
N GLU A 19 8.40 -2.24 9.90
CA GLU A 19 9.13 -2.24 11.17
C GLU A 19 9.77 -3.61 11.37
N SER A 20 11.09 -3.64 11.53
CA SER A 20 11.84 -4.87 11.77
C SER A 20 11.70 -5.32 13.23
N PRO A 21 12.03 -6.59 13.55
CA PRO A 21 12.05 -7.06 14.93
C PRO A 21 13.04 -6.32 15.84
N TYR A 22 13.99 -5.59 15.24
CA TYR A 22 15.05 -4.85 15.93
C TYR A 22 14.72 -3.35 16.08
N GLY A 23 13.52 -2.93 15.67
CA GLY A 23 13.07 -1.54 15.82
C GLY A 23 13.43 -0.61 14.66
N HIS A 24 14.08 -1.13 13.61
CA HIS A 24 14.32 -0.34 12.39
C HIS A 24 13.03 -0.14 11.61
N VAL A 25 12.84 1.05 11.05
CA VAL A 25 11.64 1.48 10.36
C VAL A 25 11.99 1.98 8.97
N LEU A 26 11.26 1.51 7.97
CA LEU A 26 11.23 2.08 6.63
C LEU A 26 9.81 2.56 6.33
N ARG A 27 9.67 3.82 5.89
CA ARG A 27 8.40 4.38 5.42
C ARG A 27 8.52 4.75 3.96
N LEU A 28 7.57 4.30 3.16
CA LEU A 28 7.40 4.73 1.78
C LEU A 28 6.06 5.42 1.62
N LYS A 29 6.05 6.49 0.83
CA LYS A 29 4.85 7.16 0.36
C LYS A 29 4.88 7.15 -1.16
N SER A 30 3.76 6.87 -1.80
CA SER A 30 3.70 6.92 -3.26
C SER A 30 2.27 7.09 -3.75
N GLY A 31 2.14 7.87 -4.81
CA GLY A 31 1.01 7.86 -5.71
C GLY A 31 0.96 6.57 -6.54
N VAL A 32 -0.25 6.13 -6.86
CA VAL A 32 -0.46 4.89 -7.62
C VAL A 32 0.12 4.97 -9.04
N ALA A 33 0.10 6.17 -9.62
CA ALA A 33 0.63 6.45 -10.95
C ALA A 33 2.14 6.75 -10.97
N ASP A 34 2.80 6.80 -9.81
CA ASP A 34 4.22 7.15 -9.75
C ASP A 34 5.07 6.06 -10.40
N THR A 35 6.18 6.51 -11.01
CA THR A 35 7.18 5.66 -11.66
C THR A 35 8.37 5.35 -10.76
N ALA A 36 8.46 5.97 -9.58
CA ALA A 36 9.43 5.66 -8.54
C ALA A 36 8.79 5.84 -7.14
N PRO A 37 9.25 5.10 -6.12
CA PRO A 37 8.81 5.32 -4.74
C PRO A 37 9.45 6.57 -4.14
N GLU A 38 8.72 7.28 -3.27
CA GLU A 38 9.26 8.33 -2.42
C GLU A 38 9.49 7.77 -1.01
N THR A 39 10.68 7.96 -0.44
CA THR A 39 10.97 7.54 0.93
C THR A 39 10.41 8.58 1.89
N GLY A 40 9.47 8.18 2.73
CA GLY A 40 8.85 9.03 3.76
C GLY A 40 9.68 9.13 5.04
N GLY A 41 10.97 8.81 4.98
CA GLY A 41 11.89 8.68 6.10
C GLY A 41 12.01 7.25 6.67
N GLY A 42 12.97 7.06 7.58
CA GLY A 42 13.32 5.76 8.13
C GLY A 42 14.81 5.63 8.41
N ASP A 43 15.24 4.43 8.79
CA ASP A 43 16.66 4.10 8.97
C ASP A 43 17.39 4.15 7.62
N ALA A 44 18.55 4.83 7.60
CA ALA A 44 19.33 5.05 6.38
C ALA A 44 19.71 3.73 5.69
N GLU A 45 20.14 2.72 6.46
CA GLU A 45 20.52 1.41 5.93
C GLU A 45 19.36 0.68 5.22
N LEU A 46 18.13 0.87 5.68
CA LEU A 46 16.94 0.28 5.04
C LEU A 46 16.55 1.06 3.78
N ILE A 47 16.72 2.38 3.80
CA ILE A 47 16.47 3.26 2.64
C ILE A 47 17.49 2.98 1.53
N GLU A 48 18.74 2.72 1.89
CA GLU A 48 19.83 2.40 0.96
C GLU A 48 19.74 0.99 0.38
N ASN A 49 18.76 0.18 0.82
CA ASN A 49 18.47 -1.13 0.24
C ASN A 49 17.42 -1.01 -0.89
N PRO A 50 17.83 -0.90 -2.17
CA PRO A 50 16.89 -0.66 -3.27
C PRO A 50 15.89 -1.81 -3.43
N THR A 51 16.33 -3.05 -3.21
CA THR A 51 15.46 -4.23 -3.29
C THR A 51 14.33 -4.17 -2.25
N LEU A 52 14.65 -3.76 -1.02
CA LEU A 52 13.64 -3.63 0.03
C LEU A 52 12.64 -2.53 -0.29
N VAL A 53 13.12 -1.38 -0.76
CA VAL A 53 12.30 -0.24 -1.16
C VAL A 53 11.36 -0.63 -2.31
N GLU A 54 11.86 -1.31 -3.34
CA GLU A 54 11.07 -1.78 -4.47
C GLU A 54 10.00 -2.79 -4.07
N LEU A 55 10.34 -3.77 -3.21
CA LEU A 55 9.39 -4.78 -2.72
C LEU A 55 8.27 -4.15 -1.90
N MET A 56 8.60 -3.21 -1.01
CA MET A 56 7.58 -2.48 -0.24
C MET A 56 6.67 -1.64 -1.13
N TRP A 57 7.23 -1.03 -2.17
CA TRP A 57 6.45 -0.25 -3.12
C TRP A 57 5.51 -1.13 -3.96
N ALA A 58 6.01 -2.27 -4.46
CA ALA A 58 5.21 -3.25 -5.17
C ALA A 58 4.06 -3.79 -4.30
N TYR A 59 4.35 -4.07 -3.02
CA TYR A 59 3.33 -4.44 -2.04
C TYR A 59 2.23 -3.38 -1.91
N GLY A 60 2.60 -2.11 -1.74
CA GLY A 60 1.64 -1.00 -1.64
C GLY A 60 0.74 -0.88 -2.87
N LYS A 61 1.32 -0.99 -4.08
CA LYS A 61 0.56 -1.00 -5.35
C LYS A 61 -0.40 -2.19 -5.43
N ASN A 62 0.02 -3.36 -4.98
CA ASN A 62 -0.82 -4.56 -4.99
C ASN A 62 -2.00 -4.46 -4.00
N GLU A 63 -1.75 -3.98 -2.78
CA GLU A 63 -2.79 -3.72 -1.78
C GLU A 63 -3.83 -2.71 -2.27
N PHE A 64 -3.38 -1.62 -2.89
CA PHE A 64 -4.27 -0.62 -3.48
C PHE A 64 -5.21 -1.26 -4.52
N ARG A 65 -4.66 -1.98 -5.50
CA ARG A 65 -5.44 -2.67 -6.55
C ARG A 65 -6.39 -3.73 -5.97
N SER A 66 -5.95 -4.47 -4.96
CA SER A 66 -6.78 -5.47 -4.27
C SER A 66 -8.03 -4.84 -3.64
N ARG A 67 -7.89 -3.63 -3.09
CA ARG A 67 -9.00 -2.89 -2.48
C ARG A 67 -9.95 -2.33 -3.53
N GLU A 68 -9.45 -1.81 -4.64
CA GLU A 68 -10.31 -1.37 -5.76
C GLU A 68 -11.22 -2.50 -6.26
N LYS A 69 -10.65 -3.69 -6.51
CA LYS A 69 -11.42 -4.87 -6.93
C LYS A 69 -12.52 -5.26 -5.95
N LYS A 70 -12.28 -5.12 -4.63
CA LYS A 70 -13.28 -5.40 -3.60
C LYS A 70 -14.42 -4.39 -3.61
N THR A 71 -14.10 -3.11 -3.82
CA THR A 71 -15.10 -2.05 -3.94
C THR A 71 -15.95 -2.23 -5.20
N GLU A 72 -15.33 -2.57 -6.34
CA GLU A 72 -16.04 -2.86 -7.59
C GLU A 72 -16.96 -4.07 -7.45
N ALA A 73 -16.49 -5.18 -6.84
CA ALA A 73 -17.31 -6.37 -6.62
C ALA A 73 -18.56 -6.08 -5.76
N HIS A 74 -18.45 -5.17 -4.78
CA HIS A 74 -19.60 -4.74 -3.97
C HIS A 74 -20.54 -3.78 -4.70
N ALA A 75 -20.07 -3.00 -5.67
CA ALA A 75 -20.91 -2.10 -6.45
C ALA A 75 -21.77 -2.83 -7.51
N VAL A 76 -21.36 -4.03 -7.95
CA VAL A 76 -21.99 -4.80 -9.04
C VAL A 76 -23.13 -5.72 -8.56
N HIS A 77 -23.53 -5.65 -7.28
CA HIS A 77 -24.78 -6.28 -6.83
C HIS A 77 -25.92 -5.26 -6.83
N PRO A 78 -26.65 -5.05 -7.95
CA PRO A 78 -27.94 -4.40 -7.87
C PRO A 78 -28.81 -5.29 -6.98
N LYS A 79 -29.36 -4.70 -5.91
CA LYS A 79 -30.47 -5.30 -5.18
C LYS A 79 -31.52 -5.69 -6.23
N ARG A 80 -31.76 -7.00 -6.39
CA ARG A 80 -32.99 -7.48 -7.02
C ARG A 80 -34.13 -6.91 -6.19
N THR A 81 -34.68 -5.80 -6.64
CA THR A 81 -36.03 -5.40 -6.26
C THR A 81 -36.94 -6.42 -6.90
N ASP A 82 -37.31 -7.41 -6.09
CA ASP A 82 -38.45 -8.27 -6.32
C ASP A 82 -39.65 -7.36 -6.62
N SER A 83 -40.10 -7.35 -7.86
CA SER A 83 -41.31 -6.63 -8.27
C SER A 83 -42.45 -7.64 -8.24
N MET A 84 -43.44 -7.29 -7.43
CA MET A 84 -44.74 -7.95 -7.21
C MET A 84 -45.32 -8.70 -8.40
#